data_AF-A0A3D9CLR4-F1
#
_entry.id   AF-A0A3D9CLR4-F1
#
_cell.length_a   1.000
_cell.length_b   1.000
_cell.length_c   1.000
_cell.angle_alpha   90.00
_cell.angle_beta   90.00
_cell.angle_gamma   90.00
#
_symmetry.space_group_name_H-M   'P 1'
#
loop_
_entity.id
_entity.type
_entity.pdbx_description
1 polymer ?
#
loop_
_entity_poly.entity_id
_entity_poly.type
_entity_poly.pdbx_seq_one_letter_code
_entity_poly.pdbx_strand_id
1 'polypeptide(L)'
;MKKTKLFLYVVMVCISNSFFSQVGINTELPKATLHVVGKPDLSTAPDGVIAPRMTGDQLKAKDAVYLTDQTGALVYITQAVTIPSIKTAKVDKAGYYMFNGETWKFAFGGMNDDIVIGEMVYYHGSIPAGTSGANILASTYLSDLPVLGGVLRLDAQFDNNSAGTGAVTSFNPRLYNISSSDIKIWVSEMSTHTGDSDNGNIKLIPGGFRQFDDGVYLTQTHNETVTFDITMQQPEPRWYRVYYAFRVDNKSMTGSNNATTTDSGTSDNTRELFLSIQRLY
;
A
#
# COMPACT_ATOMS: atom_id res chain seq x y z
N MET A 1 62.74 -31.10 42.28
CA MET A 1 62.22 -29.75 41.92
C MET A 1 61.94 -29.53 40.43
N LYS A 2 62.66 -30.17 39.47
CA LYS A 2 62.40 -29.96 38.02
C LYS A 2 61.10 -30.62 37.49
N LYS A 3 60.72 -31.79 38.01
CA LYS A 3 59.51 -32.53 37.56
C LYS A 3 58.18 -31.87 37.94
N THR A 4 58.13 -31.17 39.09
CA THR A 4 56.94 -30.45 39.57
C THR A 4 56.62 -29.22 38.72
N LYS A 5 57.65 -28.55 38.16
CA LYS A 5 57.47 -27.42 37.25
C LYS A 5 56.90 -27.85 35.89
N LEU A 6 57.31 -29.02 35.39
CA LEU A 6 56.81 -29.56 34.12
C LEU A 6 55.31 -29.92 34.20
N PHE A 7 54.88 -30.50 35.32
CA PHE A 7 53.47 -30.80 35.55
C PHE A 7 52.59 -29.54 35.57
N LEU A 8 53.10 -28.45 36.16
CA LEU A 8 52.37 -27.17 36.21
C LEU A 8 52.21 -26.53 34.81
N TYR A 9 53.20 -26.68 33.93
CA TYR A 9 53.10 -26.20 32.55
C TYR A 9 52.07 -26.99 31.72
N VAL A 10 52.00 -28.31 31.88
CA VAL A 10 51.04 -29.15 31.15
C VAL A 10 49.60 -28.85 31.60
N VAL A 11 49.38 -28.62 32.89
CA VAL A 11 48.04 -28.26 33.42
C VAL A 11 47.59 -26.89 32.91
N MET A 12 48.48 -25.90 32.77
CA MET A 12 48.10 -24.59 32.22
C MET A 12 47.75 -24.62 30.73
N VAL A 13 48.36 -25.51 29.94
CA VAL A 13 48.03 -25.67 28.50
C VAL A 13 46.68 -26.37 28.30
N CYS A 14 46.22 -27.19 29.24
CA CYS A 14 44.92 -27.86 29.14
C CYS A 14 43.71 -27.01 29.55
N ILE A 15 43.91 -25.82 30.14
CA ILE A 15 42.83 -24.92 30.58
C ILE A 15 42.49 -23.84 29.52
N SER A 16 43.24 -23.77 28.41
CA SER A 16 42.94 -22.86 27.31
C SER A 16 41.83 -23.41 26.40
N ASN A 17 40.61 -23.52 26.92
CA ASN A 17 39.41 -23.63 26.11
C ASN A 17 38.87 -22.22 25.85
N SER A 18 38.94 -21.78 24.59
CA SER A 18 38.32 -20.53 24.15
C SER A 18 36.81 -20.75 24.02
N PHE A 19 36.03 -20.30 24.99
CA PHE A 19 34.57 -20.22 24.85
C PHE A 19 34.21 -18.93 24.12
N PHE A 20 33.68 -19.05 22.90
CA PHE A 20 33.11 -17.91 22.16
C PHE A 20 31.63 -17.78 22.49
N SER A 21 31.27 -16.90 23.42
CA SER A 21 29.93 -16.33 23.46
C SER A 21 29.95 -15.09 22.59
N GLN A 22 29.57 -15.23 21.32
CA GLN A 22 29.36 -14.10 20.42
C GLN A 22 27.90 -14.15 19.98
N VAL A 23 27.06 -13.32 20.60
CA VAL A 23 25.75 -12.93 20.05
C VAL A 23 26.02 -11.71 19.19
N GLY A 24 25.72 -11.79 17.90
CA GLY A 24 26.19 -10.80 16.92
C GLY A 24 25.56 -9.43 17.12
N ILE A 25 26.35 -8.52 17.70
CA ILE A 25 26.39 -7.10 17.35
C ILE A 25 27.89 -6.71 17.26
N ASN A 26 28.32 -6.35 16.03
CA ASN A 26 29.68 -6.05 15.53
C ASN A 26 30.58 -7.28 15.22
N THR A 27 30.66 -7.68 13.95
CA THR A 27 30.95 -9.05 13.51
C THR A 27 31.89 -9.17 12.30
N GLU A 28 32.50 -10.35 12.10
CA GLU A 28 32.94 -10.82 10.76
C GLU A 28 32.30 -12.18 10.34
N LEU A 29 30.99 -12.39 10.55
CA LEU A 29 30.03 -13.05 9.63
C LEU A 29 28.87 -13.76 10.35
N PRO A 30 27.85 -13.04 10.83
CA PRO A 30 26.62 -13.60 11.35
C PRO A 30 25.49 -13.43 10.32
N LYS A 31 24.57 -14.39 10.25
CA LYS A 31 23.38 -14.29 9.38
C LYS A 31 22.04 -14.37 10.11
N ALA A 32 22.08 -14.30 11.45
CA ALA A 32 21.15 -13.69 12.42
C ALA A 32 21.30 -14.41 13.79
N THR A 33 21.28 -13.68 14.91
CA THR A 33 21.39 -14.26 16.28
C THR A 33 20.49 -13.56 17.31
N LEU A 34 19.61 -12.67 16.86
CA LEU A 34 18.80 -11.80 17.71
C LEU A 34 17.36 -12.33 17.79
N HIS A 35 17.00 -12.90 18.94
CA HIS A 35 15.63 -13.26 19.29
C HIS A 35 15.18 -12.39 20.46
N VAL A 36 14.21 -11.49 20.23
CA VAL A 36 13.66 -10.58 21.24
C VAL A 36 12.32 -11.15 21.70
N VAL A 37 12.27 -11.68 22.92
CA VAL A 37 11.04 -12.21 23.52
C VAL A 37 10.40 -11.11 24.37
N GLY A 38 9.16 -10.73 24.04
CA GLY A 38 8.36 -9.77 24.80
C GLY A 38 7.65 -10.38 26.02
N LYS A 39 6.77 -9.59 26.65
CA LYS A 39 5.90 -9.96 27.78
C LYS A 39 4.44 -9.67 27.41
N PRO A 40 3.85 -10.42 26.45
CA PRO A 40 2.54 -10.09 25.88
C PRO A 40 1.39 -10.10 26.89
N ASP A 41 1.53 -10.84 28.00
CA ASP A 41 0.51 -10.95 29.04
C ASP A 41 0.61 -9.88 30.14
N LEU A 42 1.62 -9.00 30.09
CA LEU A 42 1.84 -7.97 31.11
C LEU A 42 1.46 -6.58 30.57
N SER A 43 0.23 -6.14 30.84
CA SER A 43 -0.33 -4.88 30.35
C SER A 43 0.39 -3.60 30.81
N THR A 44 1.32 -3.72 31.76
CA THR A 44 2.15 -2.60 32.26
C THR A 44 3.58 -2.61 31.72
N ALA A 45 3.93 -3.57 30.86
CA ALA A 45 5.25 -3.67 30.24
C ALA A 45 5.16 -3.42 28.73
N PRO A 46 5.84 -2.41 28.19
CA PRO A 46 5.91 -2.22 26.76
C PRO A 46 6.89 -3.22 26.12
N ASP A 47 6.48 -3.83 25.01
CA ASP A 47 7.32 -4.68 24.16
C ASP A 47 7.75 -3.94 22.90
N GLY A 48 8.97 -4.20 22.42
CA GLY A 48 9.40 -3.73 21.11
C GLY A 48 10.90 -3.53 20.94
N VAL A 49 11.29 -3.14 19.73
CA VAL A 49 12.64 -2.72 19.36
C VAL A 49 12.55 -1.30 18.82
N ILE A 50 13.36 -0.39 19.37
CA ILE A 50 13.44 1.00 18.90
C ILE A 50 14.76 1.17 18.15
N ALA A 51 14.69 1.47 16.85
CA ALA A 51 15.87 1.79 16.05
C ALA A 51 16.46 3.16 16.42
N PRO A 52 17.71 3.48 16.01
CA PRO A 52 18.29 4.80 16.22
C PRO A 52 17.37 5.91 15.68
N ARG A 53 17.12 6.93 16.53
CA ARG A 53 16.25 8.05 16.22
C ARG A 53 17.07 9.28 15.81
N MET A 54 16.66 9.99 14.76
CA MET A 54 17.29 11.26 14.36
C MET A 54 16.32 12.13 13.54
N THR A 55 16.66 13.39 13.27
CA THR A 55 15.91 14.22 12.31
C THR A 55 16.34 13.91 10.87
N GLY A 56 15.53 14.30 9.88
CA GLY A 56 15.90 14.17 8.47
C GLY A 56 17.16 14.97 8.12
N ASP A 57 17.37 16.15 8.73
CA ASP A 57 18.59 16.94 8.55
C ASP A 57 19.83 16.25 9.15
N GLN A 58 19.69 15.60 10.32
CA GLN A 58 20.75 14.79 10.91
C GLN A 58 21.06 13.54 10.07
N LEU A 59 20.05 12.94 9.44
CA LEU A 59 20.22 11.83 8.51
C LEU A 59 20.98 12.28 7.25
N LYS A 60 20.58 13.41 6.66
CA LYS A 60 21.25 14.01 5.50
C LYS A 60 22.72 14.35 5.80
N ALA A 61 23.02 14.87 6.99
CA ALA A 61 24.40 15.13 7.41
C ALA A 61 25.30 13.87 7.38
N LYS A 62 24.70 12.68 7.36
CA LYS A 62 25.39 11.38 7.26
C LYS A 62 25.41 10.81 5.85
N ASP A 63 25.05 11.57 4.81
CA ASP A 63 25.04 11.08 3.42
C ASP A 63 26.38 10.46 2.99
N ALA A 64 27.51 11.00 3.46
CA ALA A 64 28.84 10.51 3.11
C ALA A 64 29.18 9.13 3.71
N VAL A 65 28.49 8.72 4.78
CA VAL A 65 28.79 7.46 5.51
C VAL A 65 27.74 6.37 5.31
N TYR A 66 26.60 6.69 4.70
CA TYR A 66 25.62 5.68 4.26
C TYR A 66 25.92 5.28 2.81
N LEU A 67 26.76 4.26 2.66
CA LEU A 67 27.18 3.68 1.38
C LEU A 67 26.52 2.30 1.21
N THR A 68 26.83 1.60 0.11
CA THR A 68 26.25 0.28 -0.22
C THR A 68 26.30 -0.72 0.94
N ASP A 69 27.36 -0.70 1.75
CA ASP A 69 27.51 -1.60 2.91
C ASP A 69 26.51 -1.36 4.05
N GLN A 70 25.82 -0.22 4.05
CA GLN A 70 24.76 0.12 5.02
C GLN A 70 23.36 -0.22 4.50
N THR A 71 23.25 -0.93 3.37
CA THR A 71 21.96 -1.43 2.87
C THR A 71 21.26 -2.26 3.95
N GLY A 72 19.98 -1.97 4.19
CA GLY A 72 19.19 -2.58 5.26
C GLY A 72 19.26 -1.85 6.60
N ALA A 73 20.04 -0.77 6.72
CA ALA A 73 20.04 0.06 7.92
C ALA A 73 18.65 0.67 8.15
N LEU A 74 18.08 0.43 9.33
CA LEU A 74 16.79 0.95 9.77
C LEU A 74 17.00 2.08 10.78
N VAL A 75 16.36 3.22 10.57
CA VAL A 75 16.34 4.36 11.50
C VAL A 75 14.93 4.87 11.66
N TYR A 76 14.64 5.53 12.78
CA TYR A 76 13.40 6.27 12.95
C TYR A 76 13.67 7.77 12.79
N ILE A 77 13.02 8.38 11.81
CA ILE A 77 13.08 9.81 11.57
C ILE A 77 12.00 10.50 12.40
N THR A 78 12.41 11.53 13.14
CA THR A 78 11.55 12.28 14.07
C THR A 78 10.94 13.53 13.44
N GLN A 79 11.52 14.01 12.34
CA GLN A 79 11.08 15.17 11.59
C GLN A 79 11.63 15.09 10.16
N ALA A 80 10.88 15.60 9.18
CA ALA A 80 11.29 15.71 7.78
C ALA A 80 12.64 16.41 7.59
N VAL A 81 13.34 16.10 6.49
CA VAL A 81 14.52 16.87 6.05
C VAL A 81 14.08 18.22 5.49
N THR A 82 14.77 19.30 5.86
CA THR A 82 14.39 20.65 5.45
C THR A 82 14.80 20.92 4.00
N ILE A 83 16.00 20.48 3.61
CA ILE A 83 16.52 20.59 2.25
C ILE A 83 17.02 19.21 1.84
N PRO A 84 16.28 18.43 1.02
CA PRO A 84 16.69 17.07 0.69
C PRO A 84 17.98 17.00 -0.14
N SER A 85 18.73 15.92 0.02
CA SER A 85 19.74 15.46 -0.95
C SER A 85 19.14 14.36 -1.84
N ILE A 86 19.91 13.82 -2.80
CA ILE A 86 19.49 12.64 -3.57
C ILE A 86 19.15 11.46 -2.63
N LYS A 87 19.96 11.22 -1.59
CA LYS A 87 19.75 10.11 -0.65
C LYS A 87 18.52 10.32 0.23
N THR A 88 18.26 11.55 0.63
CA THR A 88 17.17 11.92 1.56
C THR A 88 15.94 12.50 0.87
N ALA A 89 15.85 12.41 -0.47
CA ALA A 89 14.78 12.98 -1.28
C ALA A 89 13.36 12.60 -0.84
N LYS A 90 13.20 11.44 -0.18
CA LYS A 90 11.91 10.91 0.29
C LYS A 90 11.75 10.94 1.82
N VAL A 91 12.60 11.66 2.54
CA VAL A 91 12.55 11.79 4.01
C VAL A 91 11.70 13.01 4.38
N ASP A 92 10.41 12.93 4.09
CA ASP A 92 9.43 14.02 4.12
C ASP A 92 8.53 14.03 5.38
N LYS A 93 8.60 12.99 6.21
CA LYS A 93 7.83 12.89 7.46
C LYS A 93 8.57 12.09 8.54
N ALA A 94 8.00 12.09 9.74
CA ALA A 94 8.45 11.21 10.80
C ALA A 94 8.04 9.76 10.52
N GLY A 95 8.88 8.79 10.87
CA GLY A 95 8.61 7.37 10.71
C GLY A 95 9.87 6.54 10.51
N TYR A 96 9.72 5.23 10.34
CA TYR A 96 10.85 4.35 10.07
C TYR A 96 11.29 4.46 8.62
N TYR A 97 12.60 4.55 8.40
CA TYR A 97 13.22 4.55 7.08
C TYR A 97 14.31 3.47 7.01
N MET A 98 14.35 2.77 5.87
CA MET A 98 15.39 1.79 5.55
C MET A 98 16.26 2.32 4.41
N PHE A 99 17.58 2.21 4.55
CA PHE A 99 18.51 2.53 3.48
C PHE A 99 18.59 1.38 2.48
N ASN A 100 18.33 1.64 1.19
CA ASN A 100 18.33 0.59 0.16
C ASN A 100 19.68 0.43 -0.57
N GLY A 101 20.73 1.11 -0.10
CA GLY A 101 22.04 1.18 -0.75
C GLY A 101 22.29 2.48 -1.50
N GLU A 102 21.23 3.20 -1.87
CA GLU A 102 21.32 4.47 -2.61
C GLU A 102 20.54 5.60 -1.93
N THR A 103 19.31 5.32 -1.48
CA THR A 103 18.38 6.31 -0.94
C THR A 103 17.61 5.74 0.25
N TRP A 104 17.06 6.64 1.07
CA TRP A 104 16.20 6.28 2.18
C TRP A 104 14.76 6.07 1.71
N LYS A 105 14.15 4.94 2.11
CA LYS A 105 12.76 4.58 1.82
C LYS A 105 11.98 4.43 3.12
N PHE A 106 10.72 4.86 3.12
CA PHE A 106 9.83 4.60 4.26
C PHE A 106 9.69 3.09 4.44
N ALA A 107 9.95 2.58 5.64
CA ALA A 107 10.21 1.16 5.88
C ALA A 107 8.95 0.34 6.15
N PHE A 108 7.91 0.95 6.74
CA PHE A 108 6.67 0.28 7.09
C PHE A 108 5.49 1.16 6.65
N GLY A 109 4.81 0.81 5.57
CA GLY A 109 3.54 1.46 5.22
C GLY A 109 2.47 1.10 6.25
N GLY A 110 1.89 2.09 6.92
CA GLY A 110 0.71 1.88 7.75
C GLY A 110 -0.56 1.68 6.90
N MET A 111 -1.58 1.03 7.46
CA MET A 111 -2.92 0.89 6.86
C MET A 111 -3.64 2.24 6.60
N ASN A 112 -3.05 3.36 7.04
CA ASN A 112 -3.52 4.74 6.79
C ASN A 112 -2.43 5.60 6.14
N ASP A 113 -1.31 5.02 5.72
CA ASP A 113 -0.29 5.71 4.94
C ASP A 113 -0.59 5.52 3.45
N ASP A 114 -0.28 6.55 2.67
CA ASP A 114 -0.36 6.49 1.22
C ASP A 114 0.48 5.33 0.64
N ILE A 115 0.02 4.82 -0.51
CA ILE A 115 0.69 3.76 -1.28
C ILE A 115 2.14 4.17 -1.54
N VAL A 116 3.10 3.26 -1.37
CA VAL A 116 4.51 3.57 -1.56
C VAL A 116 4.84 3.69 -3.05
N ILE A 117 5.73 4.62 -3.41
CA ILE A 117 6.15 4.79 -4.81
C ILE A 117 6.74 3.48 -5.37
N GLY A 118 6.18 2.99 -6.47
CA GLY A 118 6.50 1.73 -7.13
C GLY A 118 5.66 0.54 -6.63
N GLU A 119 4.96 0.69 -5.52
CA GLU A 119 4.09 -0.35 -4.96
C GLU A 119 2.84 -0.51 -5.81
N MET A 120 2.46 -1.78 -5.98
CA MET A 120 1.20 -2.19 -6.59
C MET A 120 0.32 -2.76 -5.48
N VAL A 121 -0.81 -2.12 -5.22
CA VAL A 121 -1.80 -2.52 -4.23
C VAL A 121 -3.03 -3.06 -4.96
N TYR A 122 -3.56 -4.17 -4.46
CA TYR A 122 -4.78 -4.77 -4.95
C TYR A 122 -5.87 -4.67 -3.90
N TYR A 123 -7.10 -4.45 -4.35
CA TYR A 123 -8.29 -4.43 -3.51
C TYR A 123 -9.37 -5.32 -4.10
N HIS A 124 -10.15 -5.95 -3.23
CA HIS A 124 -11.34 -6.68 -3.59
C HIS A 124 -12.47 -6.35 -2.60
N GLY A 125 -13.67 -6.07 -3.12
CA GLY A 125 -14.88 -5.93 -2.32
C GLY A 125 -16.09 -6.53 -3.04
N SER A 126 -17.07 -7.00 -2.27
CA SER A 126 -18.30 -7.62 -2.79
C SER A 126 -19.54 -6.90 -2.27
N ILE A 127 -20.49 -6.61 -3.16
CA ILE A 127 -21.72 -5.85 -2.86
C ILE A 127 -22.91 -6.52 -3.55
N PRO A 128 -24.12 -6.54 -2.98
CA PRO A 128 -25.29 -7.08 -3.69
C PRO A 128 -25.52 -6.41 -5.05
N ALA A 129 -25.69 -7.19 -6.11
CA ALA A 129 -25.85 -6.69 -7.48
C ALA A 129 -27.19 -5.99 -7.71
N GLY A 130 -28.18 -6.26 -6.86
CA GLY A 130 -29.45 -5.55 -6.82
C GLY A 130 -29.37 -4.12 -6.27
N THR A 131 -28.25 -3.72 -5.68
CA THR A 131 -28.07 -2.37 -5.11
C THR A 131 -28.15 -1.34 -6.22
N SER A 132 -29.09 -0.39 -6.12
CA SER A 132 -29.26 0.68 -7.11
C SER A 132 -29.94 1.90 -6.51
N GLY A 133 -29.58 3.08 -6.98
CA GLY A 133 -30.27 4.33 -6.67
C GLY A 133 -29.34 5.53 -6.71
N ALA A 134 -29.94 6.73 -6.66
CA ALA A 134 -29.17 7.96 -6.62
C ALA A 134 -28.29 8.02 -5.37
N ASN A 135 -27.00 8.32 -5.54
CA ASN A 135 -26.01 8.44 -4.47
C ASN A 135 -25.80 7.18 -3.61
N ILE A 136 -26.10 6.00 -4.16
CA ILE A 136 -25.73 4.75 -3.49
C ILE A 136 -24.27 4.43 -3.83
N LEU A 137 -23.39 4.60 -2.85
CA LEU A 137 -21.94 4.48 -3.03
C LEU A 137 -21.39 3.14 -2.57
N ALA A 138 -20.27 2.70 -3.17
CA ALA A 138 -19.51 1.53 -2.73
C ALA A 138 -19.07 1.68 -1.26
N SER A 139 -18.68 2.87 -0.85
CA SER A 139 -18.31 3.18 0.55
C SER A 139 -19.43 2.99 1.58
N THR A 140 -20.68 2.84 1.15
CA THR A 140 -21.81 2.49 2.04
C THR A 140 -21.70 1.05 2.53
N TYR A 141 -21.08 0.18 1.73
CA TYR A 141 -20.96 -1.26 1.97
C TYR A 141 -19.52 -1.68 2.31
N LEU A 142 -18.54 -0.93 1.79
CA LEU A 142 -17.12 -1.23 1.88
C LEU A 142 -16.41 -0.11 2.65
N SER A 143 -16.02 -0.38 3.90
CA SER A 143 -15.40 0.62 4.78
C SER A 143 -13.91 0.86 4.54
N ASP A 144 -13.26 -0.01 3.77
CA ASP A 144 -11.81 -0.09 3.60
C ASP A 144 -11.37 0.21 2.16
N LEU A 145 -12.19 0.94 1.41
CA LEU A 145 -11.86 1.36 0.06
C LEU A 145 -10.53 2.13 0.01
N PRO A 146 -9.65 1.86 -0.98
CA PRO A 146 -8.35 2.50 -1.04
C PRO A 146 -8.43 4.02 -1.18
N VAL A 147 -7.52 4.71 -0.50
CA VAL A 147 -7.41 6.16 -0.52
C VAL A 147 -6.08 6.56 -1.14
N LEU A 148 -6.14 7.16 -2.32
CA LEU A 148 -4.99 7.75 -2.97
C LEU A 148 -4.56 8.96 -2.17
N GLY A 149 -3.29 9.00 -1.85
CA GLY A 149 -2.71 10.18 -1.25
C GLY A 149 -3.07 10.40 0.22
N GLY A 150 -3.88 9.51 0.81
CA GLY A 150 -4.60 9.78 2.06
C GLY A 150 -5.71 10.83 1.92
N VAL A 151 -6.03 11.29 0.71
CA VAL A 151 -6.93 12.44 0.48
C VAL A 151 -8.04 12.18 -0.54
N LEU A 152 -7.88 11.19 -1.42
CA LEU A 152 -8.81 10.88 -2.50
C LEU A 152 -9.24 9.42 -2.43
N ARG A 153 -10.47 9.16 -1.96
CA ARG A 153 -11.01 7.80 -1.85
C ARG A 153 -11.48 7.30 -3.21
N LEU A 154 -11.03 6.13 -3.60
CA LEU A 154 -11.57 5.36 -4.72
C LEU A 154 -12.94 4.82 -4.32
N ASP A 155 -13.98 5.18 -5.07
CA ASP A 155 -15.36 4.86 -4.75
C ASP A 155 -16.13 4.62 -6.05
N ALA A 156 -17.44 4.39 -5.93
CA ALA A 156 -18.31 4.33 -7.08
C ALA A 156 -19.77 4.54 -6.74
N GLN A 157 -20.55 4.98 -7.71
CA GLN A 157 -22.01 5.03 -7.63
C GLN A 157 -22.65 3.85 -8.38
N PHE A 158 -23.74 3.32 -7.83
CA PHE A 158 -24.57 2.27 -8.46
C PHE A 158 -25.93 2.83 -8.88
N ASP A 159 -26.03 3.26 -10.13
CA ASP A 159 -27.25 3.89 -10.65
C ASP A 159 -28.38 2.90 -10.92
N ASN A 160 -28.05 1.71 -11.43
CA ASN A 160 -29.02 0.70 -11.84
C ASN A 160 -28.69 -0.67 -11.24
N ASN A 161 -29.65 -1.59 -11.26
CA ASN A 161 -29.46 -2.97 -10.85
C ASN A 161 -28.56 -3.70 -11.88
N SER A 162 -27.48 -4.36 -11.43
CA SER A 162 -26.56 -5.11 -12.30
C SER A 162 -26.88 -6.61 -12.34
N ALA A 163 -27.82 -7.10 -11.54
CA ALA A 163 -28.26 -8.48 -11.55
C ALA A 163 -29.11 -8.85 -12.78
N GLY A 164 -29.38 -7.91 -13.70
CA GLY A 164 -30.05 -8.18 -14.97
C GLY A 164 -29.12 -8.70 -16.07
N THR A 165 -29.66 -8.79 -17.28
CA THR A 165 -28.92 -9.12 -18.52
C THR A 165 -28.90 -7.93 -19.47
N GLY A 166 -28.01 -7.96 -20.46
CA GLY A 166 -27.91 -6.95 -21.54
C GLY A 166 -26.85 -5.88 -21.28
N ALA A 167 -26.61 -5.03 -22.27
CA ALA A 167 -25.67 -3.92 -22.17
C ALA A 167 -26.39 -2.74 -21.51
N VAL A 168 -26.30 -2.65 -20.18
CA VAL A 168 -26.83 -1.54 -19.39
C VAL A 168 -25.72 -0.95 -18.53
N THR A 169 -25.63 0.38 -18.53
CA THR A 169 -24.76 1.10 -17.61
C THR A 169 -25.40 1.13 -16.23
N SER A 170 -24.68 0.63 -15.23
CA SER A 170 -25.22 0.48 -13.87
C SER A 170 -24.25 0.92 -12.78
N PHE A 171 -23.07 1.36 -13.21
CA PHE A 171 -21.92 1.61 -12.39
C PHE A 171 -21.21 2.86 -12.89
N ASN A 172 -20.73 3.68 -11.96
CA ASN A 172 -19.97 4.88 -12.25
C ASN A 172 -18.79 5.00 -11.29
N PRO A 173 -17.56 4.70 -11.74
CA PRO A 173 -16.38 4.83 -10.89
C PRO A 173 -16.15 6.30 -10.54
N ARG A 174 -15.82 6.55 -9.28
CA ARG A 174 -15.67 7.90 -8.74
C ARG A 174 -14.46 8.01 -7.84
N LEU A 175 -14.00 9.24 -7.72
CA LEU A 175 -12.98 9.64 -6.77
C LEU A 175 -13.52 10.77 -5.92
N TYR A 176 -13.58 10.57 -4.61
CA TYR A 176 -14.05 11.58 -3.66
C TYR A 176 -12.89 12.26 -2.96
N ASN A 177 -12.90 13.59 -2.90
CA ASN A 177 -12.03 14.34 -2.01
C ASN A 177 -12.56 14.20 -0.57
N ILE A 178 -11.85 13.42 0.24
CA ILE A 178 -12.19 13.19 1.65
C ILE A 178 -11.37 14.07 2.61
N SER A 179 -10.51 14.93 2.06
CA SER A 179 -9.73 15.88 2.84
C SER A 179 -10.55 17.12 3.21
N SER A 180 -10.00 17.95 4.10
CA SER A 180 -10.60 19.23 4.51
C SER A 180 -10.25 20.40 3.57
N SER A 181 -9.50 20.17 2.49
CA SER A 181 -8.98 21.21 1.62
C SER A 181 -9.30 20.94 0.15
N ASP A 182 -9.25 21.99 -0.67
CA ASP A 182 -9.35 21.85 -2.12
C ASP A 182 -8.15 21.07 -2.68
N ILE A 183 -8.39 20.17 -3.64
CA ILE A 183 -7.36 19.40 -4.34
C ILE A 183 -7.42 19.74 -5.83
N LYS A 184 -6.25 19.86 -6.45
CA LYS A 184 -6.13 20.01 -7.90
C LYS A 184 -5.61 18.71 -8.52
N ILE A 185 -6.33 18.18 -9.50
CA ILE A 185 -6.02 16.92 -10.18
C ILE A 185 -6.01 17.06 -11.71
N TRP A 186 -5.37 16.11 -12.36
CA TRP A 186 -5.44 15.84 -13.80
C TRP A 186 -5.63 14.34 -13.99
N VAL A 187 -6.51 13.99 -14.91
CA VAL A 187 -6.90 12.61 -15.16
C VAL A 187 -6.74 12.30 -16.64
N SER A 188 -6.35 11.09 -16.95
CA SER A 188 -6.42 10.53 -18.29
C SER A 188 -7.04 9.14 -18.19
N GLU A 189 -8.24 8.98 -18.76
CA GLU A 189 -9.01 7.74 -18.66
C GLU A 189 -8.97 6.94 -19.98
N MET A 190 -9.24 5.65 -19.87
CA MET A 190 -9.54 4.76 -20.98
C MET A 190 -10.64 3.80 -20.54
N SER A 191 -11.74 3.76 -21.29
CA SER A 191 -12.79 2.75 -21.17
C SER A 191 -12.81 1.84 -22.40
N THR A 192 -13.33 0.62 -22.24
CA THR A 192 -13.32 -0.37 -23.32
C THR A 192 -14.43 -0.17 -24.35
N HIS A 193 -15.42 0.69 -24.06
CA HIS A 193 -16.56 0.92 -24.94
C HIS A 193 -16.67 2.35 -25.49
N THR A 194 -16.65 3.38 -24.63
CA THR A 194 -17.03 4.75 -25.02
C THR A 194 -15.85 5.66 -25.35
N GLY A 195 -14.65 5.36 -24.85
CA GLY A 195 -13.44 6.09 -25.25
C GLY A 195 -13.52 7.58 -24.93
N ASP A 196 -13.77 7.90 -23.67
CA ASP A 196 -13.87 9.30 -23.22
C ASP A 196 -12.49 9.95 -23.06
N SER A 197 -12.43 11.25 -23.40
CA SER A 197 -11.26 12.09 -23.14
C SER A 197 -11.51 12.94 -21.90
N ASP A 198 -10.75 12.71 -20.84
CA ASP A 198 -10.99 13.34 -19.56
C ASP A 198 -10.27 14.70 -19.38
N ASN A 199 -10.75 15.50 -18.44
CA ASN A 199 -10.30 16.89 -18.27
C ASN A 199 -9.03 17.03 -17.40
N GLY A 200 -8.17 17.99 -17.76
CA GLY A 200 -7.07 18.47 -16.92
C GLY A 200 -7.47 19.67 -16.05
N ASN A 201 -6.65 19.97 -15.02
CA ASN A 201 -6.81 21.13 -14.12
C ASN A 201 -8.12 21.14 -13.31
N ILE A 202 -8.62 19.97 -12.93
CA ILE A 202 -9.85 19.85 -12.15
C ILE A 202 -9.58 20.30 -10.71
N LYS A 203 -10.45 21.17 -10.19
CA LYS A 203 -10.51 21.53 -8.78
C LYS A 203 -11.59 20.68 -8.10
N LEU A 204 -11.20 19.89 -7.11
CA LEU A 204 -12.09 19.12 -6.25
C LEU A 204 -12.16 19.76 -4.87
N ILE A 205 -13.32 20.30 -4.52
CA ILE A 205 -13.59 20.81 -3.16
C ILE A 205 -13.77 19.65 -2.17
N PRO A 206 -13.64 19.87 -0.84
CA PRO A 206 -13.97 18.88 0.18
C PRO A 206 -15.36 18.25 -0.03
N GLY A 207 -15.44 16.93 -0.02
CA GLY A 207 -16.66 16.16 -0.30
C GLY A 207 -17.08 16.11 -1.78
N GLY A 208 -16.43 16.88 -2.65
CA GLY A 208 -16.63 16.82 -4.09
C GLY A 208 -16.08 15.53 -4.70
N PHE A 209 -16.58 15.15 -5.87
CA PHE A 209 -16.12 13.97 -6.59
C PHE A 209 -15.82 14.25 -8.07
N ARG A 210 -14.94 13.42 -8.64
CA ARG A 210 -14.81 13.24 -10.08
C ARG A 210 -15.36 11.87 -10.43
N GLN A 211 -16.14 11.81 -11.49
CA GLN A 211 -16.63 10.59 -12.10
C GLN A 211 -15.81 10.31 -13.36
N PHE A 212 -15.50 9.03 -13.58
CA PHE A 212 -14.77 8.56 -14.75
C PHE A 212 -15.76 7.78 -15.60
N ASP A 213 -15.76 8.05 -16.91
CA ASP A 213 -16.75 7.56 -17.88
C ASP A 213 -18.19 8.09 -17.64
N ASP A 214 -19.04 8.09 -18.67
CA ASP A 214 -20.44 8.53 -18.60
C ASP A 214 -21.42 7.42 -18.17
N GLY A 215 -20.91 6.19 -17.99
CA GLY A 215 -21.67 5.06 -17.53
C GLY A 215 -21.00 3.76 -17.92
N VAL A 216 -20.56 2.98 -16.94
CA VAL A 216 -19.87 1.71 -17.22
C VAL A 216 -20.87 0.59 -17.38
N TYR A 217 -20.75 -0.17 -18.48
CA TYR A 217 -21.55 -1.37 -18.70
C TYR A 217 -21.23 -2.45 -17.65
N LEU A 218 -22.23 -2.83 -16.87
CA LEU A 218 -22.08 -3.86 -15.86
C LEU A 218 -23.40 -4.61 -15.63
N THR A 219 -23.46 -5.84 -16.12
CA THR A 219 -24.56 -6.80 -15.89
C THR A 219 -24.02 -8.22 -15.81
N GLN A 220 -24.87 -9.22 -15.58
CA GLN A 220 -24.45 -10.63 -15.64
C GLN A 220 -23.80 -11.02 -16.99
N THR A 221 -24.15 -10.34 -18.08
CA THR A 221 -23.72 -10.70 -19.43
C THR A 221 -22.73 -9.71 -20.06
N HIS A 222 -22.47 -8.57 -19.43
CA HIS A 222 -21.60 -7.52 -19.95
C HIS A 222 -20.74 -6.94 -18.84
N ASN A 223 -19.45 -6.79 -19.12
CA ASN A 223 -18.51 -6.15 -18.22
C ASN A 223 -17.65 -5.18 -19.02
N GLU A 224 -17.48 -3.98 -18.48
CA GLU A 224 -16.54 -2.99 -18.96
C GLU A 224 -15.50 -2.69 -17.88
N THR A 225 -14.29 -2.38 -18.32
CA THR A 225 -13.19 -1.97 -17.46
C THR A 225 -12.85 -0.51 -17.74
N VAL A 226 -12.68 0.26 -16.66
CA VAL A 226 -12.18 1.62 -16.73
C VAL A 226 -10.80 1.65 -16.09
N THR A 227 -9.84 2.25 -16.78
CA THR A 227 -8.51 2.53 -16.23
C THR A 227 -8.24 4.01 -16.35
N PHE A 228 -7.52 4.57 -15.38
CA PHE A 228 -7.07 5.94 -15.48
C PHE A 228 -5.73 6.17 -14.81
N ASP A 229 -5.00 7.14 -15.34
CA ASP A 229 -3.88 7.76 -14.68
C ASP A 229 -4.35 9.06 -14.03
N ILE A 230 -3.96 9.28 -12.77
CA ILE A 230 -4.27 10.50 -12.03
C ILE A 230 -3.00 11.13 -11.49
N THR A 231 -2.85 12.43 -11.72
CA THR A 231 -1.85 13.25 -11.03
C THR A 231 -2.52 14.29 -10.16
N MET A 232 -1.92 14.59 -9.02
CA MET A 232 -2.41 15.59 -8.07
C MET A 232 -1.27 16.47 -7.59
N GLN A 233 -1.56 17.71 -7.20
CA GLN A 233 -0.55 18.65 -6.69
C GLN A 233 -0.55 18.80 -5.17
N GLN A 234 -1.67 18.47 -4.52
CA GLN A 234 -1.87 18.62 -3.08
C GLN A 234 -2.17 17.24 -2.47
N PRO A 235 -1.72 16.96 -1.23
CA PRO A 235 -0.84 17.78 -0.39
C PRO A 235 0.60 17.88 -0.92
N GLU A 236 0.95 17.03 -1.88
CA GLU A 236 2.18 17.06 -2.65
C GLU A 236 1.95 16.46 -4.04
N PRO A 237 2.88 16.64 -4.99
CA PRO A 237 2.83 15.98 -6.28
C PRO A 237 2.79 14.46 -6.15
N ARG A 238 1.75 13.82 -6.69
CA ARG A 238 1.64 12.36 -6.75
C ARG A 238 1.08 11.91 -8.11
N TRP A 239 1.46 10.71 -8.53
CA TRP A 239 0.93 10.06 -9.72
C TRP A 239 0.53 8.62 -9.41
N TYR A 240 -0.71 8.27 -9.74
CA TYR A 240 -1.19 6.90 -9.65
C TYR A 240 -1.73 6.42 -10.99
N ARG A 241 -1.61 5.11 -11.20
CA ARG A 241 -2.38 4.37 -12.19
C ARG A 241 -3.39 3.50 -11.46
N VAL A 242 -4.64 3.55 -11.89
CA VAL A 242 -5.75 2.82 -11.27
C VAL A 242 -6.51 2.03 -12.32
N TYR A 243 -6.73 0.75 -12.04
CA TYR A 243 -7.63 -0.11 -12.79
C TYR A 243 -8.85 -0.43 -11.95
N TYR A 244 -10.03 -0.13 -12.48
CA TYR A 244 -11.31 -0.58 -11.97
C TYR A 244 -11.80 -1.76 -12.80
N ALA A 245 -11.67 -2.96 -12.27
CA ALA A 245 -12.22 -4.17 -12.87
C ALA A 245 -13.44 -4.62 -12.07
N PHE A 246 -14.60 -4.63 -12.70
CA PHE A 246 -15.84 -5.11 -12.08
C PHE A 246 -16.39 -6.30 -12.85
N ARG A 247 -17.09 -7.14 -12.11
CA ARG A 247 -17.91 -8.20 -12.67
C ARG A 247 -19.14 -8.43 -11.82
N VAL A 248 -20.19 -8.94 -12.43
CA VAL A 248 -21.31 -9.53 -11.70
C VAL A 248 -21.07 -11.02 -11.58
N ASP A 249 -21.04 -11.53 -10.36
CA ASP A 249 -21.03 -12.95 -10.07
C ASP A 249 -22.47 -13.38 -9.76
N ASN A 250 -23.03 -14.25 -10.60
CA ASN A 250 -24.36 -14.81 -10.42
C ASN A 250 -24.39 -16.10 -9.59
N LYS A 251 -23.27 -16.45 -8.94
CA LYS A 251 -23.13 -17.58 -8.01
C LYS A 251 -23.44 -18.96 -8.58
N SER A 252 -23.73 -19.04 -9.89
CA SER A 252 -24.10 -20.26 -10.59
C SER A 252 -23.02 -20.70 -11.57
N MET A 253 -22.86 -22.02 -11.68
CA MET A 253 -22.04 -22.67 -12.70
C MET A 253 -22.90 -23.44 -13.72
N THR A 254 -24.23 -23.41 -13.60
CA THR A 254 -25.14 -24.07 -14.55
C THR A 254 -25.11 -23.34 -15.90
N GLY A 255 -25.15 -24.06 -17.01
CA GLY A 255 -25.22 -23.45 -18.34
C GLY A 255 -24.59 -24.31 -19.42
N SER A 256 -24.40 -23.70 -20.58
CA SER A 256 -23.72 -24.31 -21.73
C SER A 256 -22.25 -23.87 -21.78
N ASN A 257 -21.40 -24.70 -22.42
CA ASN A 257 -20.01 -24.34 -22.67
C ASN A 257 -19.90 -23.03 -23.46
N ASN A 258 -18.95 -22.16 -23.09
CA ASN A 258 -18.68 -20.87 -23.73
C ASN A 258 -19.89 -19.92 -23.79
N ALA A 259 -20.69 -19.89 -22.73
CA ALA A 259 -21.84 -18.99 -22.56
C ALA A 259 -21.92 -18.45 -21.13
N THR A 260 -22.69 -17.38 -20.92
CA THR A 260 -23.01 -16.91 -19.56
C THR A 260 -23.73 -18.02 -18.80
N THR A 261 -23.34 -18.21 -17.53
CA THR A 261 -24.01 -19.16 -16.64
C THR A 261 -25.46 -18.74 -16.40
N THR A 262 -26.34 -19.72 -16.23
CA THR A 262 -27.75 -19.52 -15.90
C THR A 262 -27.92 -19.67 -14.41
N ASP A 263 -28.58 -18.68 -13.79
CA ASP A 263 -29.02 -18.77 -12.40
C ASP A 263 -30.56 -18.78 -12.35
N SER A 264 -31.10 -19.56 -11.42
CA SER A 264 -32.53 -19.66 -11.13
C SER A 264 -33.06 -18.48 -10.32
N GLY A 265 -32.16 -17.71 -9.68
CA GLY A 265 -32.44 -16.48 -8.96
C GLY A 265 -31.53 -15.35 -9.40
N THR A 266 -31.68 -14.18 -8.76
CA THR A 266 -30.73 -13.06 -8.90
C THR A 266 -30.47 -12.35 -7.58
N SER A 267 -31.05 -12.86 -6.49
CA SER A 267 -31.06 -12.20 -5.18
C SER A 267 -29.71 -12.25 -4.47
N ASP A 268 -28.91 -13.28 -4.75
CA ASP A 268 -27.57 -13.52 -4.21
C ASP A 268 -26.46 -13.08 -5.16
N ASN A 269 -26.81 -12.58 -6.35
CA ASN A 269 -25.85 -12.00 -7.28
C ASN A 269 -25.09 -10.86 -6.59
N THR A 270 -23.80 -10.79 -6.86
CA THR A 270 -22.92 -9.75 -6.31
C THR A 270 -22.18 -9.01 -7.41
N ARG A 271 -21.90 -7.74 -7.17
CA ARG A 271 -20.83 -7.01 -7.85
C ARG A 271 -19.53 -7.31 -7.11
N GLU A 272 -18.56 -7.77 -7.87
CA GLU A 272 -17.20 -7.99 -7.38
C GLU A 272 -16.32 -6.84 -7.90
N LEU A 273 -15.92 -5.97 -7.00
CA LEU A 273 -15.05 -4.82 -7.23
C LEU A 273 -13.60 -5.25 -7.06
N PHE A 274 -12.80 -5.14 -8.12
CA PHE A 274 -11.36 -5.30 -8.06
C PHE A 274 -10.67 -3.99 -8.43
N LEU A 275 -9.73 -3.56 -7.58
CA LEU A 275 -8.84 -2.45 -7.89
C LEU A 275 -7.42 -2.94 -7.99
N SER A 276 -6.67 -2.40 -8.95
CA SER A 276 -5.22 -2.43 -8.96
C SER A 276 -4.73 -1.00 -8.99
N ILE A 277 -3.88 -0.63 -8.05
CA ILE A 277 -3.42 0.74 -7.85
C ILE A 277 -1.91 0.72 -7.78
N GLN A 278 -1.27 1.49 -8.64
CA GLN A 278 0.16 1.69 -8.60
C GLN A 278 0.48 3.14 -8.32
N ARG A 279 1.31 3.42 -7.32
CA ARG A 279 1.90 4.75 -7.19
C ARG A 279 3.14 4.83 -8.07
N LEU A 280 3.13 5.75 -9.02
CA LEU A 280 4.21 5.97 -9.99
C LEU A 280 5.10 7.16 -9.59
N TYR A 281 4.55 8.11 -8.80
CA TYR A 281 5.28 9.25 -8.24
C TYR A 281 4.69 9.68 -6.89
#